data_AF-A0A925P7U4-F1
#
_entry.id   AF-A0A925P7U4-F1
#
_cell.length_a   1.000
_cell.length_b   1.000
_cell.length_c   1.000
_cell.angle_alpha   90.00
_cell.angle_beta   90.00
_cell.angle_gamma   90.00
#
_symmetry.space_group_name_H-M   'P 1'
#
loop_
_entity.id
_entity.type
_entity.pdbx_description
1 polymer ?
#
loop_
_entity_poly.entity_id
_entity_poly.type
_entity_poly.pdbx_seq_one_letter_code
_entity_poly.pdbx_strand_id
1 'polypeptide(L)'
;PMGFDPLLLVTVDAEVAAGAARALNDETVFKTPYGLPTVARSHPKFDATSYWRGSIWSRTNWFAVEALQAAGLRAETAELTRRWLALVLKNGSDLRENFNPLTGDAKCATMFTEGLSAVADVYLKNVVGFRPTWAGFDLDPVALDASTPSFSFGPFRYRDHEIAITWDRPTATGELRLGTTPPVPWVPGVRASFALDGSRDR
;
A
#
# COMPACT_ATOMS: atom_id res chain seq x y z
N PRO A 1 4.72 15.73 -11.07
CA PRO A 1 4.04 14.69 -10.27
C PRO A 1 2.99 13.83 -11.00
N MET A 2 2.47 14.20 -12.19
CA MET A 2 1.56 13.35 -12.99
C MET A 2 2.26 12.24 -13.81
N GLY A 3 3.53 11.94 -13.51
CA GLY A 3 4.34 10.99 -14.29
C GLY A 3 4.10 9.52 -13.96
N PHE A 4 3.41 9.22 -12.85
CA PHE A 4 3.05 7.86 -12.43
C PHE A 4 1.61 7.48 -12.79
N ASP A 5 0.77 8.46 -13.16
CA ASP A 5 -0.58 8.23 -13.66
C ASP A 5 -0.64 7.25 -14.86
N PRO A 6 0.36 7.22 -15.77
CA PRO A 6 0.42 6.19 -16.81
C PRO A 6 0.56 4.76 -16.29
N LEU A 7 1.09 4.54 -15.08
CA LEU A 7 1.14 3.20 -14.47
C LEU A 7 -0.23 2.74 -13.93
N LEU A 8 -1.21 3.64 -13.80
CA LEU A 8 -2.59 3.30 -13.47
C LEU A 8 -3.40 2.87 -14.70
N LEU A 9 -2.88 3.10 -15.90
CA LEU A 9 -3.44 2.56 -17.14
C LEU A 9 -2.95 1.12 -17.26
N VAL A 10 -3.87 0.19 -16.99
CA VAL A 10 -3.66 -1.25 -16.99
C VAL A 10 -2.95 -1.67 -18.28
N THR A 11 -1.84 -2.41 -18.11
CA THR A 11 -0.79 -2.80 -19.07
C THR A 11 0.33 -1.77 -19.28
N VAL A 12 1.30 -1.79 -18.39
CA VAL A 12 2.61 -1.16 -18.61
C VAL A 12 3.59 -2.19 -19.15
N ASP A 13 4.38 -1.78 -20.14
CA ASP A 13 5.48 -2.58 -20.66
C ASP A 13 6.46 -2.93 -19.52
N ALA A 14 7.02 -4.15 -19.56
CA ALA A 14 7.90 -4.65 -18.50
C ALA A 14 9.16 -3.79 -18.31
N GLU A 15 9.68 -3.18 -19.38
CA GLU A 15 10.81 -2.26 -19.33
C GLU A 15 10.44 -0.96 -18.62
N VAL A 16 9.23 -0.44 -18.87
CA VAL A 16 8.70 0.75 -18.20
C VAL A 16 8.51 0.48 -16.70
N ALA A 17 7.94 -0.67 -16.34
CA ALA A 17 7.81 -1.09 -14.94
C ALA A 17 9.17 -1.21 -14.26
N ALA A 18 10.15 -1.85 -14.90
CA ALA A 18 11.50 -1.96 -14.38
C ALA A 18 12.20 -0.60 -14.24
N GLY A 19 11.98 0.33 -15.19
CA GLY A 19 12.46 1.70 -15.10
C GLY A 19 11.88 2.48 -13.93
N ALA A 20 10.57 2.35 -13.71
CA ALA A 20 9.90 2.94 -12.55
C ALA A 20 10.44 2.37 -11.23
N ALA A 21 10.59 1.05 -11.13
CA ALA A 21 11.16 0.38 -9.95
C ALA A 21 12.58 0.89 -9.65
N ARG A 22 13.44 1.03 -10.66
CA ARG A 22 14.79 1.60 -10.50
C ARG A 22 14.74 3.03 -9.96
N ALA A 23 13.91 3.89 -10.55
CA ALA A 23 13.80 5.29 -10.13
C ALA A 23 13.25 5.44 -8.70
N LEU A 24 12.31 4.58 -8.29
CA LEU A 24 11.72 4.55 -6.95
C LEU A 24 12.70 4.04 -5.89
N ASN A 25 13.67 3.24 -6.30
CA ASN A 25 14.72 2.70 -5.43
C ASN A 25 16.00 3.55 -5.40
N ASP A 26 16.09 4.61 -6.22
CA ASP A 26 17.23 5.51 -6.27
C ASP A 26 17.06 6.70 -5.31
N GLU A 27 17.96 6.82 -4.33
CA GLU A 27 17.97 7.90 -3.33
C GLU A 27 18.21 9.28 -3.94
N THR A 28 18.85 9.36 -5.10
CA THR A 28 19.08 10.60 -5.82
C THR A 28 17.85 11.03 -6.62
N VAL A 29 16.88 10.13 -6.83
CA VAL A 29 15.67 10.39 -7.64
C VAL A 29 14.43 10.43 -6.77
N PHE A 30 13.84 9.28 -6.39
CA PHE A 30 12.56 9.26 -5.67
C PHE A 30 12.59 8.51 -4.33
N LYS A 31 13.66 7.78 -4.00
CA LYS A 31 13.74 7.09 -2.71
C LYS A 31 14.01 8.09 -1.58
N THR A 32 13.05 8.20 -0.67
CA THR A 32 13.15 9.02 0.56
C THR A 32 12.63 8.22 1.75
N PRO A 33 12.90 8.61 3.00
CA PRO A 33 12.49 7.80 4.17
C PRO A 33 10.97 7.58 4.31
N TYR A 34 10.14 8.49 3.81
CA TYR A 34 8.71 8.57 4.19
C TYR A 34 7.71 8.42 3.05
N GLY A 35 8.15 8.41 1.78
CA GLY A 35 7.23 8.31 0.63
C GLY A 35 7.85 8.87 -0.64
N LEU A 36 7.01 9.31 -1.57
CA LEU A 36 7.45 9.86 -2.85
C LEU A 36 7.37 11.38 -2.87
N PRO A 37 8.48 12.07 -3.19
CA PRO A 37 8.42 13.47 -3.49
C PRO A 37 7.72 13.68 -4.84
N THR A 38 7.02 14.80 -4.97
CA THR A 38 6.29 15.18 -6.19
C THR A 38 7.17 15.46 -7.41
N VAL A 39 8.48 15.62 -7.19
CA VAL A 39 9.53 15.84 -8.19
C VAL A 39 10.78 15.08 -7.74
N ALA A 40 11.57 14.57 -8.69
CA ALA A 40 12.84 13.91 -8.41
C ALA A 40 13.78 14.82 -7.60
N ARG A 41 14.52 14.24 -6.64
CA ARG A 41 15.47 14.95 -5.78
C ARG A 41 16.65 15.55 -6.55
N SER A 42 17.05 14.91 -7.64
CA SER A 42 18.08 15.39 -8.57
C SER A 42 17.63 16.57 -9.44
N HIS A 43 16.34 16.89 -9.47
CA HIS A 43 15.83 17.99 -10.28
C HIS A 43 16.30 19.34 -9.70
N PRO A 44 16.82 20.29 -10.51
CA PRO A 44 17.37 21.57 -10.01
C PRO A 44 16.39 22.43 -9.22
N LYS A 45 15.09 22.20 -9.39
CA LYS A 45 14.03 22.92 -8.68
C LYS A 45 13.43 22.14 -7.50
N PHE A 46 14.00 21.00 -7.12
CA PHE A 46 13.52 20.23 -5.98
C PHE A 46 13.61 21.06 -4.70
N ASP A 47 12.51 21.11 -3.96
CA ASP A 47 12.41 21.73 -2.65
C ASP A 47 11.43 20.92 -1.80
N ALA A 48 11.99 20.23 -0.79
CA ALA A 48 11.26 19.42 0.19
C ALA A 48 10.23 20.21 1.02
N THR A 49 10.27 21.54 0.93
CA THR A 49 9.36 22.46 1.61
C THR A 49 8.34 23.12 0.72
N SER A 50 8.52 23.05 -0.60
CA SER A 50 7.64 23.71 -1.55
C SER A 50 6.37 22.90 -1.85
N TYR A 51 5.30 23.63 -2.16
CA TYR A 51 4.03 23.09 -2.62
C TYR A 51 4.21 22.45 -4.01
N TRP A 52 3.95 21.14 -4.13
CA TRP A 52 4.09 20.33 -5.36
C TRP A 52 5.49 20.32 -6.04
N ARG A 53 6.55 20.72 -5.33
CA ARG A 53 7.91 20.76 -5.89
C ARG A 53 8.94 19.97 -5.10
N GLY A 54 8.48 18.95 -4.38
CA GLY A 54 9.34 18.10 -3.55
C GLY A 54 8.62 17.57 -2.32
N SER A 55 7.59 18.26 -1.82
CA SER A 55 6.74 17.70 -0.75
C SER A 55 6.04 16.40 -1.19
N ILE A 56 5.80 15.52 -0.21
CA ILE A 56 4.98 14.31 -0.34
C ILE A 56 3.52 14.70 -0.33
N TRP A 57 2.75 14.08 -1.21
CA TRP A 57 1.29 14.15 -1.23
C TRP A 57 0.71 12.75 -1.11
N SER A 58 -0.26 12.57 -0.22
CA SER A 58 -0.94 11.29 0.00
C SER A 58 -1.47 10.70 -1.31
N ARG A 59 -2.11 11.51 -2.15
CA ARG A 59 -2.53 11.14 -3.50
C ARG A 59 -1.41 10.54 -4.36
N THR A 60 -0.23 11.15 -4.34
CA THR A 60 0.90 10.70 -5.18
C THR A 60 1.43 9.35 -4.70
N ASN A 61 1.53 9.17 -3.38
CA ASN A 61 1.88 7.87 -2.79
C ASN A 61 0.84 6.81 -3.14
N TRP A 62 -0.45 7.13 -3.00
CA TRP A 62 -1.54 6.21 -3.29
C TRP A 62 -1.51 5.73 -4.74
N PHE A 63 -1.44 6.66 -5.70
CA PHE A 63 -1.34 6.31 -7.11
C PHE A 63 -0.12 5.45 -7.42
N ALA A 64 1.05 5.77 -6.85
CA ALA A 64 2.24 4.96 -7.05
C ALA A 64 2.12 3.55 -6.44
N VAL A 65 1.51 3.41 -5.27
CA VAL A 65 1.26 2.10 -4.65
C VAL A 65 0.34 1.25 -5.53
N GLU A 66 -0.77 1.81 -6.02
CA GLU A 66 -1.71 1.08 -6.89
C GLU A 66 -1.06 0.70 -8.23
N ALA A 67 -0.28 1.62 -8.81
CA ALA A 67 0.51 1.40 -10.01
C ALA A 67 1.54 0.25 -9.88
N LEU A 68 2.34 0.27 -8.81
CA LEU A 68 3.33 -0.77 -8.52
C LEU A 68 2.66 -2.13 -8.35
N GLN A 69 1.52 -2.16 -7.64
CA GLN A 69 0.75 -3.38 -7.45
C GLN A 69 0.21 -3.92 -8.78
N ALA A 70 -0.35 -3.05 -9.63
CA ALA A 70 -0.87 -3.43 -10.95
C ALA A 70 0.24 -3.94 -11.88
N ALA A 71 1.46 -3.41 -11.75
CA ALA A 71 2.64 -3.85 -12.49
C ALA A 71 3.31 -5.12 -11.93
N GLY A 72 2.79 -5.71 -10.84
CA GLY A 72 3.39 -6.89 -10.20
C GLY A 72 4.67 -6.60 -9.40
N LEU A 73 5.00 -5.33 -9.17
CA LEU A 73 6.18 -4.87 -8.42
C LEU A 73 5.94 -4.97 -6.91
N ARG A 74 5.85 -6.22 -6.43
CA ARG A 74 5.46 -6.56 -5.05
C ARG A 74 6.39 -5.95 -4.00
N ALA A 75 7.70 -6.04 -4.21
CA ALA A 75 8.70 -5.58 -3.24
C ALA A 75 8.64 -4.06 -3.08
N GLU A 76 8.54 -3.35 -4.19
CA GLU A 76 8.43 -1.89 -4.26
C GLU A 76 7.11 -1.42 -3.64
N THR A 77 6.01 -2.13 -3.91
CA THR A 77 4.70 -1.85 -3.29
C THR A 77 4.80 -1.95 -1.77
N ALA A 78 5.42 -3.02 -1.26
CA ALA A 78 5.61 -3.24 0.16
C ALA A 78 6.49 -2.16 0.80
N GLU A 79 7.62 -1.83 0.17
CA GLU A 79 8.55 -0.81 0.67
C GLU A 79 7.90 0.57 0.72
N LEU A 80 7.25 1.01 -0.36
CA LEU A 80 6.59 2.32 -0.40
C LEU A 80 5.45 2.41 0.62
N THR A 81 4.65 1.34 0.74
CA THR A 81 3.59 1.27 1.75
C THR A 81 4.15 1.43 3.16
N ARG A 82 5.20 0.70 3.53
CA ARG A 82 5.81 0.79 4.87
C ARG A 82 6.36 2.17 5.17
N ARG A 83 7.10 2.77 4.23
CA ARG A 83 7.65 4.13 4.38
C ARG A 83 6.54 5.17 4.58
N TRP A 84 5.46 5.03 3.82
CA TRP A 84 4.32 5.93 3.96
C TRP A 84 3.57 5.73 5.28
N LEU A 85 3.32 4.49 5.72
CA LEU A 85 2.70 4.24 7.03
C LEU A 85 3.58 4.75 8.19
N ALA A 86 4.91 4.65 8.08
CA ALA A 86 5.83 5.22 9.06
C ALA A 86 5.69 6.76 9.16
N LEU A 87 5.43 7.46 8.05
CA LEU A 87 5.11 8.89 8.05
C LEU A 87 3.82 9.19 8.82
N VAL A 88 2.78 8.39 8.62
CA VAL A 88 1.49 8.55 9.31
C VAL A 88 1.66 8.35 10.82
N LEU A 89 2.35 7.28 11.22
CA LEU A 89 2.61 6.96 12.61
C LEU A 89 3.45 8.06 13.29
N LYS A 90 4.46 8.58 12.58
CA LYS A 90 5.29 9.69 13.08
C LYS A 90 4.46 10.93 13.43
N ASN A 91 3.40 11.22 12.67
CA ASN A 91 2.57 12.41 12.86
C ASN A 91 1.30 12.13 13.71
N GLY A 92 1.28 11.04 14.48
CA GLY A 92 0.19 10.75 15.42
C GLY A 92 -1.18 10.55 14.75
N SER A 93 -1.19 10.12 13.48
CA SER A 93 -2.38 10.00 12.63
C SER A 93 -3.01 11.34 12.18
N ASP A 94 -2.38 12.49 12.45
CA ASP A 94 -2.77 13.77 11.83
C ASP A 94 -2.32 13.79 10.37
N LEU A 95 -3.19 13.27 9.50
CA LEU A 95 -2.97 13.27 8.06
C LEU A 95 -3.20 14.67 7.51
N ARG A 96 -2.07 15.33 7.24
CA ARG A 96 -2.04 16.64 6.63
C ARG A 96 -1.98 16.58 5.12
N GLU A 97 -2.21 17.73 4.51
CA GLU A 97 -2.24 17.89 3.05
C GLU A 97 -0.92 17.47 2.40
N ASN A 98 0.22 17.88 2.95
CA ASN A 98 1.53 17.46 2.44
C ASN A 98 2.59 17.36 3.55
N PHE A 99 3.70 16.68 3.23
CA PHE A 99 4.76 16.37 4.19
C PHE A 99 6.15 16.59 3.58
N ASN A 100 7.14 16.86 4.43
CA ASN A 100 8.53 16.86 4.01
C ASN A 100 8.99 15.41 3.71
N PRO A 101 9.53 15.10 2.51
CA PRO A 101 9.96 13.75 2.19
C PRO A 101 11.18 13.24 2.98
N LEU A 102 12.00 14.14 3.52
CA LEU A 102 13.26 13.83 4.20
C LEU A 102 13.06 13.78 5.73
N THR A 103 12.32 14.76 6.26
CA THR A 103 12.09 14.84 7.71
C THR A 103 10.78 14.23 8.13
N GLY A 104 9.78 14.12 7.25
CA GLY A 104 8.45 13.62 7.59
C GLY A 104 7.56 14.65 8.31
N ASP A 105 8.01 15.90 8.42
CA ASP A 105 7.23 16.94 9.09
C ASP A 105 5.98 17.29 8.27
N ALA A 106 4.83 17.25 8.94
CA ALA A 106 3.54 17.61 8.38
C ALA A 106 3.41 19.11 8.12
N LYS A 107 2.68 19.48 7.06
CA LYS A 107 2.50 20.86 6.62
C LYS A 107 1.07 21.11 6.16
N CYS A 108 0.68 22.39 6.15
CA CYS A 108 -0.61 22.85 5.65
C CYS A 108 -1.80 22.26 6.42
N ALA A 109 -2.93 22.01 5.75
CA ALA A 109 -4.21 21.69 6.37
C ALA A 109 -4.17 20.41 7.22
N THR A 110 -4.85 20.43 8.38
CA THR A 110 -5.13 19.27 9.23
C THR A 110 -6.29 18.44 8.69
N MET A 111 -6.39 17.18 9.14
CA MET A 111 -7.53 16.30 8.85
C MET A 111 -7.89 16.27 7.35
N PHE A 112 -6.88 16.20 6.49
CA PHE A 112 -7.07 16.19 5.06
C PHE A 112 -7.69 14.84 4.66
N THR A 113 -9.00 14.84 4.44
CA THR A 113 -9.84 13.63 4.29
C THR A 113 -9.42 12.75 3.13
N GLU A 114 -8.86 13.34 2.07
CA GLU A 114 -8.28 12.63 0.94
C GLU A 114 -7.10 11.75 1.40
N GLY A 115 -6.20 12.30 2.21
CA GLY A 115 -5.08 11.55 2.75
C GLY A 115 -5.51 10.41 3.66
N LEU A 116 -6.53 10.64 4.50
CA LEU A 116 -7.11 9.61 5.35
C LEU A 116 -7.69 8.44 4.54
N SER A 117 -8.46 8.75 3.50
CA SER A 117 -9.08 7.75 2.63
C SER A 117 -8.01 6.92 1.93
N ALA A 118 -6.96 7.58 1.43
CA ALA A 118 -5.87 6.93 0.72
C ALA A 118 -5.04 6.00 1.62
N VAL A 119 -4.76 6.43 2.86
CA VAL A 119 -4.05 5.61 3.86
C VAL A 119 -4.90 4.40 4.29
N ALA A 120 -6.20 4.59 4.52
CA ALA A 120 -7.09 3.50 4.88
C ALA A 120 -7.16 2.43 3.77
N ASP A 121 -7.24 2.86 2.51
CA ASP A 121 -7.26 1.96 1.34
C ASP A 121 -5.96 1.15 1.24
N VAL A 122 -4.78 1.79 1.31
CA VAL A 122 -3.51 1.03 1.27
C VAL A 122 -3.30 0.17 2.50
N TYR A 123 -3.78 0.57 3.67
CA TYR A 123 -3.71 -0.28 4.86
C TYR A 123 -4.54 -1.56 4.65
N LEU A 124 -5.79 -1.43 4.18
CA LEU A 124 -6.65 -2.57 3.88
C LEU A 124 -6.04 -3.46 2.79
N LYS A 125 -5.58 -2.88 1.68
CA LYS A 125 -5.07 -3.68 0.56
C LYS A 125 -3.69 -4.28 0.79
N ASN A 126 -2.80 -3.62 1.54
CA ASN A 126 -1.39 -4.03 1.64
C ASN A 126 -0.99 -4.55 3.02
N VAL A 127 -1.61 -4.10 4.11
CA VAL A 127 -1.33 -4.59 5.47
C VAL A 127 -2.28 -5.73 5.82
N VAL A 128 -3.59 -5.48 5.74
CA VAL A 128 -4.60 -6.56 5.87
C VAL A 128 -4.47 -7.53 4.70
N GLY A 129 -4.11 -7.00 3.52
CA GLY A 129 -3.98 -7.80 2.31
C GLY A 129 -5.31 -8.02 1.59
N PHE A 130 -6.39 -7.40 2.06
CA PHE A 130 -7.73 -7.65 1.55
C PHE A 130 -8.01 -6.76 0.33
N ARG A 131 -8.15 -7.37 -0.84
CA ARG A 131 -8.46 -6.68 -2.09
C ARG A 131 -9.78 -7.17 -2.68
N PRO A 132 -10.83 -6.34 -2.66
CA PRO A 132 -12.07 -6.65 -3.37
C PRO A 132 -11.83 -6.96 -4.86
N THR A 133 -12.47 -8.02 -5.36
CA THR A 133 -12.58 -8.33 -6.79
C THR A 133 -14.06 -8.42 -7.17
N TRP A 134 -14.35 -8.58 -8.46
CA TRP A 134 -15.73 -8.79 -8.91
C TRP A 134 -16.33 -10.07 -8.30
N ALA A 135 -15.59 -11.19 -8.38
CA ALA A 135 -16.01 -12.51 -7.90
C ALA A 135 -15.88 -12.70 -6.38
N GLY A 136 -15.02 -11.92 -5.71
CA GLY A 136 -14.87 -11.98 -4.27
C GLY A 136 -13.77 -11.07 -3.77
N PHE A 137 -12.64 -11.64 -3.36
CA PHE A 137 -11.45 -10.89 -2.94
C PHE A 137 -10.16 -11.70 -3.06
N ASP A 138 -9.04 -10.98 -3.19
CA ASP A 138 -7.70 -11.53 -3.00
C ASP A 138 -7.21 -11.23 -1.58
N LEU A 139 -6.45 -12.17 -1.01
CA LEU A 139 -5.63 -11.99 0.19
C LEU A 139 -4.17 -11.96 -0.18
N ASP A 140 -3.54 -10.83 0.12
CA ASP A 140 -2.15 -10.58 -0.17
C ASP A 140 -1.53 -9.46 0.70
N PRO A 141 -1.12 -9.75 1.94
CA PRO A 141 -0.60 -8.73 2.87
C PRO A 141 0.88 -8.40 2.57
N VAL A 142 1.11 -7.74 1.44
CA VAL A 142 2.45 -7.43 0.91
C VAL A 142 3.33 -6.62 1.87
N ALA A 143 2.72 -5.79 2.71
CA ALA A 143 3.43 -4.89 3.62
C ALA A 143 3.84 -5.56 4.94
N LEU A 144 3.43 -6.80 5.23
CA LEU A 144 3.91 -7.52 6.40
C LEU A 144 5.30 -8.12 6.11
N ASP A 145 6.31 -7.75 6.88
CA ASP A 145 7.69 -8.27 6.76
C ASP A 145 8.06 -9.17 7.95
N ALA A 146 9.22 -9.82 7.88
CA ALA A 146 9.76 -10.74 8.88
C ALA A 146 9.71 -10.28 10.36
N SER A 147 9.49 -8.99 10.64
CA SER A 147 9.29 -8.46 11.99
C SER A 147 7.87 -8.65 12.56
N THR A 148 6.84 -8.92 11.74
CA THR A 148 5.45 -9.15 12.20
C THR A 148 5.13 -10.62 12.57
N PRO A 149 5.29 -11.09 13.82
CA PRO A 149 5.18 -12.51 14.15
C PRO A 149 3.76 -13.07 13.92
N SER A 150 2.74 -12.24 14.07
CA SER A 150 1.35 -12.59 13.85
C SER A 150 0.54 -11.36 13.51
N PHE A 151 -0.66 -11.55 12.96
CA PHE A 151 -1.57 -10.48 12.61
C PHE A 151 -3.01 -11.00 12.67
N SER A 152 -3.91 -10.12 13.09
CA SER A 152 -5.34 -10.36 13.03
C SER A 152 -6.06 -9.09 12.59
N PHE A 153 -7.12 -9.27 11.79
CA PHE A 153 -7.99 -8.20 11.38
C PHE A 153 -9.43 -8.71 11.23
N GLY A 154 -10.37 -7.98 11.82
CA GLY A 154 -11.78 -8.32 11.86
C GLY A 154 -12.27 -8.78 13.24
N PRO A 155 -13.52 -9.25 13.34
CA PRO A 155 -14.45 -9.43 12.21
C PRO A 155 -14.82 -8.09 11.55
N PHE A 156 -14.98 -8.09 10.23
CA PHE A 156 -15.52 -6.96 9.47
C PHE A 156 -16.51 -7.46 8.42
N ARG A 157 -17.46 -6.62 8.03
CA ARG A 157 -18.46 -6.96 7.02
C ARG A 157 -17.97 -6.63 5.62
N TYR A 158 -18.05 -7.59 4.71
CA TYR A 158 -17.89 -7.38 3.28
C TYR A 158 -19.04 -8.05 2.55
N ARG A 159 -19.87 -7.24 1.87
CA ARG A 159 -21.16 -7.66 1.32
C ARG A 159 -22.01 -8.35 2.41
N ASP A 160 -22.41 -9.59 2.20
CA ASP A 160 -23.24 -10.37 3.13
C ASP A 160 -22.44 -11.34 4.02
N HIS A 161 -21.11 -11.20 4.05
CA HIS A 161 -20.21 -12.05 4.83
C HIS A 161 -19.53 -11.26 5.96
N GLU A 162 -19.40 -11.92 7.11
CA GLU A 162 -18.48 -11.51 8.16
C GLU A 162 -17.12 -12.17 7.90
N ILE A 163 -16.06 -11.38 7.88
CA ILE A 163 -14.72 -11.84 7.54
C ILE A 163 -13.79 -11.59 8.71
N ALA A 164 -13.04 -12.61 9.12
CA ALA A 164 -11.91 -12.47 10.03
C ALA A 164 -10.68 -13.12 9.41
N ILE A 165 -9.57 -12.38 9.42
CA ILE A 165 -8.28 -12.81 8.88
C ILE A 165 -7.32 -12.92 10.06
N THR A 166 -6.71 -14.07 10.23
CA THR A 166 -5.63 -14.27 11.19
C THR A 166 -4.47 -14.99 10.53
N TRP A 167 -3.26 -14.74 10.99
CA TRP A 167 -2.13 -15.59 10.66
C TRP A 167 -1.00 -15.50 11.69
N ASP A 168 -0.21 -16.56 11.73
CA ASP A 168 0.96 -16.72 12.59
C ASP A 168 2.16 -17.14 11.71
N ARG A 169 3.26 -16.38 11.81
CA ARG A 169 4.47 -16.60 11.01
C ARG A 169 5.29 -17.78 11.51
N PRO A 170 5.61 -17.92 12.82
CA PRO A 170 6.31 -19.10 13.34
C PRO A 170 5.73 -20.44 12.85
N THR A 171 4.41 -20.56 12.77
CA THR A 171 3.74 -21.80 12.31
C THR A 171 3.44 -21.80 10.81
N ALA A 172 3.66 -20.69 10.11
CA ALA A 172 3.24 -20.47 8.73
C ALA A 172 1.74 -20.76 8.47
N THR A 173 0.90 -20.63 9.49
CA THR A 173 -0.54 -20.90 9.39
C THR A 173 -1.31 -19.59 9.30
N GLY A 174 -1.98 -19.36 8.16
CA GLY A 174 -3.03 -18.36 8.03
C GLY A 174 -4.41 -19.01 8.13
N GLU A 175 -5.33 -18.39 8.87
CA GLU A 175 -6.74 -18.74 8.88
C GLU A 175 -7.58 -17.59 8.32
N LEU A 176 -8.51 -17.93 7.43
CA LEU A 176 -9.56 -17.04 6.98
C LEU A 176 -10.90 -17.61 7.44
N ARG A 177 -11.71 -16.80 8.13
CA ARG A 177 -13.10 -17.16 8.47
C ARG A 177 -14.07 -16.35 7.63
N LEU A 178 -15.05 -17.06 7.06
CA LEU A 178 -16.14 -16.51 6.25
C LEU A 178 -17.48 -16.86 6.92
N GLY A 179 -17.97 -15.99 7.81
CA GLY A 179 -19.15 -16.25 8.63
C GLY A 179 -18.96 -17.44 9.55
N THR A 180 -19.86 -18.43 9.47
CA THR A 180 -19.84 -19.64 10.32
C THR A 180 -19.09 -20.82 9.72
N THR A 181 -18.44 -20.66 8.55
CA THR A 181 -17.68 -21.75 7.93
C THR A 181 -16.44 -22.10 8.76
N PRO A 182 -15.95 -23.35 8.70
CA PRO A 182 -14.63 -23.70 9.23
C PRO A 182 -13.55 -22.77 8.66
N PRO A 183 -12.49 -22.46 9.43
CA PRO A 183 -11.39 -21.63 8.94
C PRO A 183 -10.75 -22.24 7.69
N VAL A 184 -10.55 -21.42 6.66
CA VAL A 184 -9.86 -21.81 5.44
C VAL A 184 -8.37 -21.50 5.59
N PRO A 185 -7.48 -22.50 5.44
CA PRO A 185 -6.05 -22.25 5.54
C PRO A 185 -5.53 -21.46 4.33
N TRP A 186 -4.63 -20.51 4.58
CA TRP A 186 -3.93 -19.77 3.54
C TRP A 186 -2.45 -19.55 3.92
N VAL A 187 -1.61 -19.31 2.93
CA VAL A 187 -0.15 -19.17 3.12
C VAL A 187 0.23 -17.69 3.05
N PRO A 188 0.73 -17.10 4.15
CA PRO A 188 1.26 -15.74 4.15
C PRO A 188 2.35 -15.54 3.10
N GLY A 189 2.24 -14.46 2.32
CA GLY A 189 3.20 -14.12 1.26
C GLY A 189 2.88 -14.73 -0.11
N VAL A 190 1.91 -15.64 -0.20
CA VAL A 190 1.35 -16.13 -1.46
C VAL A 190 -0.02 -15.50 -1.65
N ARG A 191 -0.25 -14.85 -2.80
CA ARG A 191 -1.58 -14.32 -3.14
C ARG A 191 -2.58 -15.47 -3.22
N ALA A 192 -3.71 -15.33 -2.55
CA ALA A 192 -4.80 -16.30 -2.60
C ALA A 192 -6.12 -15.60 -2.96
N SER A 193 -6.85 -16.14 -3.93
CA SER A 193 -8.17 -15.64 -4.33
C SER A 193 -9.28 -16.46 -3.71
N PHE A 194 -10.33 -15.78 -3.26
CA PHE A 194 -11.49 -16.38 -2.62
C PHE A 194 -12.75 -15.87 -3.31
N ALA A 195 -13.57 -16.79 -3.81
CA ALA A 195 -14.91 -16.47 -4.28
C ALA A 195 -15.87 -16.46 -3.08
N LEU A 196 -16.88 -15.58 -3.14
CA LEU A 196 -17.86 -15.45 -2.05
C LEU A 196 -18.89 -16.58 -2.02
N ASP A 197 -18.94 -17.42 -3.05
CA ASP A 197 -19.69 -18.68 -3.05
C ASP A 197 -18.99 -19.81 -2.27
N GLY A 198 -17.79 -19.55 -1.72
CA GLY A 198 -16.99 -20.51 -0.95
C GLY A 198 -16.06 -21.38 -1.80
N SER A 199 -15.98 -21.16 -3.12
CA SER A 199 -15.00 -21.82 -3.98
C SER A 199 -13.66 -21.06 -4.04
N ARG A 200 -12.54 -21.80 -4.08
CA ARG A 200 -11.24 -21.25 -4.49
C ARG A 200 -11.21 -21.31 -6.01
N ASP A 201 -11.01 -20.18 -6.68
CA ASP A 201 -10.63 -20.23 -8.11
C ASP A 201 -9.27 -20.96 -8.19
N ARG A 202 -9.23 -22.02 -9.02
CA ARG A 202 -8.10 -22.95 -9.12
C ARG A 202 -6.88 -22.35 -9.78
#